data_AF-A0A976AVZ5-F1
#
_entry.id   AF-A0A976AVZ5-F1
#
_cell.length_a   1.000
_cell.length_b   1.000
_cell.length_c   1.000
_cell.angle_alpha   90.00
_cell.angle_beta   90.00
_cell.angle_gamma   90.00
#
_symmetry.space_group_name_H-M   'P 1'
#
loop_
_entity.id
_entity.type
_entity.pdbx_description
1 polymer ?
#
loop_
_entity_poly.entity_id
_entity_poly.type
_entity_poly.pdbx_seq_one_letter_code
_entity_poly.pdbx_strand_id
1 'polypeptide(L)'
;MMALRAPESYLALVEMVKGGLGWATLPRQLVREALARGELVELDLVAYPYTDWLVGVDLIWAKSARPQGRAVQWLRQRFRDNMVFEVDRRGQQTTR
;
A
#
# COMPACT_ATOMS: atom_id res chain seq x y z
N MET A 1 10.72 7.65 20.61
CA MET A 1 11.07 7.44 19.18
C MET A 1 10.22 8.37 18.34
N MET A 2 10.81 9.07 17.36
CA MET A 2 10.15 10.15 16.61
C MET A 2 9.34 9.62 15.42
N ALA A 3 8.20 10.26 15.13
CA ALA A 3 7.43 10.01 13.92
C ALA A 3 8.10 10.72 12.74
N LEU A 4 8.35 10.01 11.65
CA LEU A 4 8.94 10.54 10.44
C LEU A 4 7.85 10.97 9.45
N ARG A 5 8.09 12.10 8.79
CA ARG A 5 7.25 12.61 7.70
C ARG A 5 8.17 13.10 6.58
N ALA A 6 8.07 12.49 5.40
CA ALA A 6 8.67 13.02 4.18
C ALA A 6 7.52 13.55 3.32
N PRO A 7 7.56 14.82 2.89
CA PRO A 7 6.45 15.41 2.14
C PRO A 7 6.25 14.80 0.76
N GLU A 8 7.24 14.11 0.19
CA GLU A 8 7.24 13.78 -1.25
C GLU A 8 7.67 12.36 -1.62
N SER A 9 8.12 11.51 -0.69
CA SER A 9 8.60 10.16 -1.05
C SER A 9 8.41 9.12 0.04
N TYR A 10 7.59 8.11 -0.25
CA TYR A 10 7.49 6.91 0.57
C TYR A 10 8.79 6.10 0.59
N LEU A 11 9.54 6.08 -0.52
CA LEU A 11 10.81 5.34 -0.59
C LEU A 11 11.85 5.92 0.37
N ALA A 12 11.93 7.26 0.45
CA ALA A 12 12.80 7.92 1.42
C ALA A 12 12.41 7.56 2.86
N LEU A 13 11.10 7.55 3.18
CA LEU A 13 10.63 7.14 4.50
C LEU A 13 10.98 5.68 4.81
N VAL A 14 10.85 4.77 3.84
CA VAL A 14 11.20 3.36 4.02
C VAL A 14 12.68 3.23 4.42
N GLU A 15 13.59 3.87 3.69
CA GLU A 15 15.02 3.83 4.00
C GLU A 15 15.34 4.45 5.37
N MET A 16 14.69 5.55 5.73
CA MET A 16 14.88 6.19 7.03
C MET A 16 14.41 5.31 8.20
N VAL A 17 13.26 4.64 8.05
CA VAL A 17 12.75 3.72 9.08
C VAL A 17 13.65 2.48 9.18
N LYS A 18 14.09 1.92 8.05
CA LYS A 18 15.07 0.82 8.03
C LYS A 18 16.41 1.19 8.67
N GLY A 19 16.82 2.45 8.53
CA GLY A 19 18.00 3.01 9.19
C GLY A 19 17.82 3.35 10.68
N GLY A 20 16.65 3.09 11.26
CA GLY A 20 16.39 3.31 12.68
C GLY A 20 16.14 4.77 13.09
N LEU A 21 15.89 5.66 12.13
CA LEU A 21 15.71 7.11 12.40
C LEU A 21 14.36 7.43 13.08
N GLY A 22 13.43 6.47 13.12
CA GLY A 22 12.11 6.66 13.70
C GLY A 22 11.10 5.65 13.17
N TRP A 23 9.82 5.96 13.36
CA TRP A 23 8.70 5.19 12.83
C TRP A 23 7.90 6.03 11.83
N ALA A 24 7.19 5.38 10.91
CA ALA A 24 6.36 6.06 9.93
C ALA A 24 5.12 5.23 9.60
N THR A 25 4.05 5.90 9.17
CA THR A 25 2.93 5.23 8.51
C THR A 25 3.30 4.99 7.04
N LEU A 26 3.38 3.73 6.64
CA LEU A 26 3.82 3.31 5.31
C LEU A 26 2.78 2.40 4.66
N PRO A 27 2.53 2.49 3.34
CA PRO A 27 1.74 1.50 2.62
C PRO A 27 2.38 0.12 2.81
N ARG A 28 1.62 -0.82 3.37
CA ARG A 28 2.12 -2.16 3.73
C ARG A 28 2.79 -2.86 2.55
N GLN A 29 2.21 -2.77 1.35
CA GLN A 29 2.78 -3.32 0.11
C GLN A 29 4.23 -2.91 -0.15
N LEU A 30 4.64 -1.68 0.19
CA LEU A 30 6.01 -1.20 -0.01
C LEU A 30 7.02 -1.83 0.95
N VAL A 31 6.56 -2.36 2.08
CA VAL A 31 7.41 -2.90 3.15
C VAL A 31 7.17 -4.39 3.42
N ARG A 32 6.34 -5.07 2.62
CA ARG A 32 5.97 -6.49 2.82
C ARG A 32 7.18 -7.41 3.00
N GLU A 33 8.20 -7.24 2.17
CA GLU A 33 9.40 -8.06 2.27
C GLU A 33 10.22 -7.76 3.53
N ALA A 34 10.34 -6.48 3.89
CA ALA A 34 11.05 -6.06 5.10
C ALA A 34 10.34 -6.58 6.37
N LEU A 35 9.01 -6.59 6.37
CA LEU A 35 8.20 -7.23 7.42
C LEU A 35 8.42 -8.74 7.43
N ALA A 36 8.40 -9.41 6.27
CA ALA A 36 8.60 -10.86 6.18
C ALA A 36 10.00 -11.30 6.62
N ARG A 37 11.03 -10.46 6.40
CA ARG A 37 12.41 -10.69 6.85
C ARG A 37 12.66 -10.24 8.30
N GLY A 38 11.69 -9.61 8.96
CA GLY A 38 11.84 -9.06 10.31
C GLY A 38 12.75 -7.83 10.39
N GLU A 39 13.07 -7.19 9.26
CA GLU A 39 13.80 -5.92 9.20
C GLU A 39 12.95 -4.77 9.76
N LEU A 40 11.63 -4.89 9.62
CA LEU A 40 10.64 -3.96 10.15
C LEU A 40 9.61 -4.72 10.96
N VAL A 41 8.99 -4.02 11.92
CA VAL A 41 7.87 -4.49 12.72
C VAL A 41 6.74 -3.48 12.63
N GLU A 42 5.51 -3.98 12.54
CA GLU A 42 4.32 -3.15 12.59
C GLU A 42 4.03 -2.71 14.03
N LEU A 43 3.80 -1.42 14.23
CA LEU A 43 3.47 -0.87 15.54
C LEU A 43 1.96 -0.85 15.73
N ASP A 44 1.47 -1.48 16.80
CA ASP A 44 0.06 -1.35 17.19
C ASP A 44 -0.16 -0.05 17.96
N LEU A 45 -0.70 0.95 17.26
CA LEU A 45 -1.01 2.24 17.85
C LEU A 45 -2.29 2.14 18.68
N VAL A 46 -2.12 1.91 19.99
CA VAL A 46 -3.21 1.79 20.99
C VAL A 46 -4.17 2.99 20.97
N ALA A 47 -3.70 4.18 20.57
CA ALA A 47 -4.53 5.37 20.42
C ALA A 47 -5.58 5.29 19.30
N TYR A 48 -5.44 4.33 18.37
CA TYR A 48 -6.34 4.13 17.23
C TYR A 48 -6.78 2.65 17.14
N PRO A 49 -7.49 2.13 18.14
CA PRO A 49 -7.74 0.69 18.29
C PRO A 49 -8.76 0.12 17.28
N TYR A 50 -9.47 0.98 16.53
CA TYR A 50 -10.60 0.59 15.68
C TYR A 50 -10.42 0.90 14.19
N THR A 51 -9.26 1.42 13.78
CA THR A 51 -9.05 1.87 12.40
C THR A 51 -7.86 1.17 11.78
N ASP A 52 -8.15 0.19 10.93
CA ASP A 52 -7.24 -0.18 9.86
C ASP A 52 -7.25 0.96 8.84
N TRP A 53 -6.11 1.63 8.70
CA TRP A 53 -5.93 2.74 7.75
C TRP A 53 -5.78 2.18 6.34
N LEU A 54 -6.90 1.76 5.77
CA LEU A 54 -6.97 1.21 4.42
C LEU A 54 -6.99 2.36 3.40
N VAL A 55 -5.98 2.36 2.53
CA VAL A 55 -5.91 3.29 1.40
C VAL A 55 -6.25 2.50 0.14
N GLY A 56 -7.40 2.82 -0.47
CA GLY A 56 -7.82 2.23 -1.74
C GLY A 56 -6.98 2.74 -2.92
N VAL A 57 -6.74 1.89 -3.90
CA VAL A 57 -6.09 2.24 -5.17
C VAL A 57 -7.05 1.94 -6.30
N ASP A 58 -7.50 2.97 -7.00
CA ASP A 58 -8.46 2.85 -8.09
C ASP A 58 -7.79 2.92 -9.46
N LEU A 59 -8.21 2.04 -10.37
CA LEU A 59 -7.84 2.12 -11.78
C LEU A 59 -8.76 3.09 -12.52
N ILE A 60 -8.25 4.28 -12.84
CA ILE A 60 -8.98 5.32 -13.57
C ILE A 60 -8.57 5.34 -15.05
N TRP A 61 -9.55 5.53 -15.93
CA TRP A 61 -9.36 5.48 -17.37
C TRP A 61 -10.32 6.43 -18.06
N ALA A 62 -9.86 7.06 -19.15
CA ALA A 62 -10.69 7.96 -19.93
C ALA A 62 -11.85 7.21 -20.58
N LYS A 63 -13.07 7.74 -20.41
CA LYS A 63 -14.22 7.32 -21.22
C LYS A 63 -13.95 7.78 -22.65
N SER A 64 -13.88 6.85 -23.60
CA SER A 64 -13.67 7.15 -25.02
C SER A 64 -14.84 6.64 -25.84
N ALA A 65 -15.29 7.45 -26.80
CA ALA A 65 -16.30 7.05 -27.79
C ALA A 65 -15.75 6.01 -28.78
N ARG A 66 -14.42 5.86 -28.89
CA ARG A 66 -13.78 4.86 -29.76
C ARG A 66 -13.54 3.56 -29.00
N PRO A 67 -13.69 2.39 -29.65
CA PRO A 67 -13.33 1.11 -29.06
C PRO A 67 -11.88 1.11 -28.56
N GLN A 68 -11.67 0.61 -27.34
CA GLN A 68 -10.33 0.48 -26.78
C GLN A 68 -9.52 -0.52 -27.61
N GLY A 69 -8.29 -0.13 -27.98
CA GLY A 69 -7.37 -1.04 -28.66
C GLY A 69 -7.02 -2.26 -27.81
N ARG A 70 -6.59 -3.34 -28.46
CA ARG A 70 -6.28 -4.63 -27.81
C ARG A 70 -5.30 -4.50 -26.63
N ALA A 71 -4.32 -3.60 -26.73
CA ALA A 71 -3.36 -3.34 -25.65
C ALA A 71 -4.02 -2.80 -24.38
N VAL A 72 -4.95 -1.84 -24.51
CA VAL A 72 -5.68 -1.26 -23.37
C VAL A 72 -6.60 -2.29 -22.74
N GLN A 73 -7.30 -3.09 -23.57
CA GLN A 73 -8.17 -4.16 -23.08
C GLN A 73 -7.36 -5.21 -22.30
N TRP A 74 -6.23 -5.63 -22.85
CA TRP A 74 -5.32 -6.56 -22.19
C TRP A 74 -4.79 -5.99 -20.86
N LEU A 75 -4.33 -4.74 -20.84
CA LEU A 75 -3.79 -4.11 -19.62
C LEU A 75 -4.86 -3.99 -18.53
N ARG A 76 -6.09 -3.60 -18.88
CA ARG A 76 -7.21 -3.54 -17.94
C ARG A 76 -7.58 -4.91 -17.39
N GLN A 77 -7.46 -5.96 -18.20
CA GLN A 77 -7.69 -7.33 -17.74
C GLN A 77 -6.57 -7.74 -16.77
N ARG A 78 -5.31 -7.46 -17.12
CA ARG A 78 -4.17 -7.77 -16.24
C ARG A 78 -4.27 -7.11 -14.87
N PHE A 79 -4.65 -5.83 -14.80
CA PHE A 79 -4.84 -5.15 -13.50
C PHE A 79 -6.01 -5.74 -12.70
N ARG A 80 -7.09 -6.18 -13.36
CA ARG A 80 -8.20 -6.86 -12.67
C ARG A 80 -7.78 -8.23 -12.12
N ASP A 81 -7.06 -9.01 -12.92
CA ASP A 81 -6.60 -10.35 -12.53
C ASP A 81 -5.50 -10.31 -11.45
N ASN A 82 -4.78 -9.18 -11.34
CA ASN A 82 -3.67 -8.99 -10.40
C ASN A 82 -3.98 -7.84 -9.43
N MET A 83 -5.22 -7.77 -8.96
CA MET A 83 -5.62 -6.76 -8.00
C MET A 83 -4.82 -6.94 -6.71
N VAL A 84 -4.19 -5.86 -6.26
CA VAL A 84 -3.44 -5.83 -5.00
C VAL A 84 -4.45 -5.72 -3.86
N PHE A 85 -4.33 -6.63 -2.89
CA PHE A 85 -5.12 -6.61 -1.68
C PHE A 85 -4.20 -6.70 -0.47
N GLU A 86 -4.69 -6.20 0.66
CA GLU A 86 -4.10 -6.42 1.96
C GLU A 86 -5.05 -7.24 2.83
N VAL A 87 -4.54 -7.65 3.98
CA VAL A 87 -5.30 -8.34 5.01
C VAL A 87 -5.38 -7.41 6.22
N ASP A 88 -6.60 -7.18 6.70
CA ASP A 88 -6.86 -6.36 7.88
C ASP A 88 -6.37 -7.06 9.17
N ARG A 89 -6.46 -6.40 10.33
CA ARG A 89 -6.03 -6.99 11.62
C ARG A 89 -6.81 -8.26 12.01
N ARG A 90 -7.94 -8.54 11.35
CA ARG A 90 -8.83 -9.68 11.59
C ARG A 90 -8.63 -10.80 10.58
N GLY A 91 -7.67 -10.68 9.67
CA GLY A 91 -7.43 -11.70 8.65
C GLY A 91 -8.33 -11.57 7.41
N GLN A 92 -9.12 -10.51 7.28
CA GLN A 92 -10.03 -10.31 6.15
C GLN A 92 -9.36 -9.53 5.02
N GLN A 93 -9.62 -9.91 3.77
CA GLN A 93 -9.14 -9.15 2.63
C GLN A 93 -9.75 -7.75 2.60
N THR A 94 -8.92 -6.75 2.29
CA THR A 94 -9.34 -5.34 2.24
C THR A 94 -10.10 -4.99 0.96
N THR A 95 -10.11 -5.90 -0.01
CA THR A 95 -10.90 -5.82 -1.25
C THR A 95 -11.98 -6.91 -1.23
N ARG A 96 -13.19 -6.56 -1.68
CA ARG A 96 -14.31 -7.51 -1.86
C ARG A 96 -14.24 -8.23 -3.20
#